data_AF-A0A832WPF6-F1
#
_entry.id   AF-A0A832WPF6-F1
#
_cell.length_a   1.000
_cell.length_b   1.000
_cell.length_c   1.000
_cell.angle_alpha   90.00
_cell.angle_beta   90.00
_cell.angle_gamma   90.00
#
_symmetry.space_group_name_H-M   'P 1'
#
loop_
_entity.id
_entity.type
_entity.pdbx_description
1 polymer ?
#
loop_
_entity_poly.entity_id
_entity_poly.type
_entity_poly.pdbx_seq_one_letter_code
_entity_poly.pdbx_strand_id
1 'polypeptide(L)'
;MNDFDMLVMIVIILAGIITYSLRFGGLLIGNILSKHKFVENLIKALPGTLLLSFIVPSIISEGIPGAISALITGVVAKKTNNVLIALIIGMAIIILFRNLL
;
A
#
# COMPACT_ATOMS: atom_id res chain seq x y z
N MET A 1 -35.65 -6.31 9.93
CA MET A 1 -34.33 -6.33 9.25
C MET A 1 -34.22 -7.68 8.60
N ASN A 2 -33.90 -7.76 7.30
CA ASN A 2 -33.73 -9.06 6.64
C ASN A 2 -32.60 -9.82 7.36
N ASP A 3 -32.67 -11.15 7.41
CA ASP A 3 -31.61 -11.98 7.97
C ASP A 3 -30.23 -11.65 7.36
N PHE A 4 -30.22 -11.28 6.08
CA PHE A 4 -29.04 -10.79 5.36
C PHE A 4 -28.43 -9.52 5.97
N ASP A 5 -29.25 -8.53 6.36
CA ASP A 5 -28.75 -7.29 6.96
C ASP A 5 -28.12 -7.55 8.33
N MET A 6 -28.73 -8.46 9.09
CA MET A 6 -28.23 -8.86 10.42
C MET A 6 -26.89 -9.60 10.31
N LEU A 7 -26.76 -10.51 9.32
CA LEU A 7 -25.50 -11.19 9.03
C LEU A 7 -24.39 -10.21 8.60
N VAL A 8 -24.70 -9.26 7.70
CA VAL A 8 -23.73 -8.24 7.26
C VAL A 8 -23.23 -7.43 8.45
N MET A 9 -24.13 -6.99 9.33
CA MET A 9 -23.75 -6.20 10.50
C MET A 9 -22.85 -7.00 11.46
N ILE A 10 -23.18 -8.28 11.71
CA ILE A 10 -22.34 -9.18 12.52
C ILE A 10 -20.96 -9.37 11.90
N VAL A 11 -20.87 -9.58 10.58
CA VAL A 11 -19.60 -9.75 9.87
C VAL A 11 -18.74 -8.49 9.97
N ILE A 12 -19.32 -7.30 9.79
CA ILE A 12 -18.59 -6.03 9.91
C ILE A 12 -18.06 -5.85 11.33
N ILE A 13 -18.87 -6.13 12.36
CA ILE A 13 -18.44 -6.04 13.75
C ILE A 13 -17.30 -7.02 14.04
N LEU A 14 -17.43 -8.28 13.61
CA LEU A 14 -16.39 -9.29 13.79
C LEU A 14 -15.11 -8.91 13.05
N ALA A 15 -15.19 -8.44 11.80
CA ALA A 15 -14.04 -7.97 11.05
C ALA A 15 -13.35 -6.79 11.74
N GLY A 16 -14.14 -5.86 12.30
CA GLY A 16 -13.64 -4.77 13.13
C GLY A 16 -12.88 -5.29 14.36
N ILE A 17 -13.50 -6.17 15.14
CA ILE A 17 -12.87 -6.78 16.33
C ILE A 17 -11.55 -7.44 15.95
N ILE A 18 -11.54 -8.29 14.93
CA ILE A 18 -10.34 -9.01 14.48
C ILE A 18 -9.25 -8.00 14.08
N THR A 19 -9.59 -6.95 13.34
CA THR A 19 -8.63 -5.93 12.87
C THR A 19 -7.99 -5.20 14.05
N TYR A 20 -8.79 -4.78 15.04
CA TYR A 20 -8.29 -4.10 16.23
C TYR A 20 -7.49 -5.04 17.13
N SER A 21 -7.92 -6.30 17.29
CA SER A 21 -7.18 -7.32 18.03
C SER A 21 -5.83 -7.61 17.41
N LEU A 22 -5.73 -7.73 16.08
CA LEU A 22 -4.47 -7.93 15.37
C LEU A 22 -3.53 -6.72 15.56
N ARG A 23 -4.07 -5.51 15.48
CA ARG A 23 -3.30 -4.28 15.71
C ARG A 23 -2.76 -4.23 17.14
N PHE A 24 -3.59 -4.52 18.12
CA PHE A 24 -3.19 -4.55 19.53
C PHE A 24 -2.14 -5.63 19.80
N GLY A 25 -2.34 -6.84 19.27
CA GLY A 25 -1.37 -7.93 19.36
C GLY A 25 -0.04 -7.57 18.70
N GLY A 26 -0.08 -6.94 17.52
CA GLY A 26 1.12 -6.48 16.81
C GLY A 26 1.92 -5.43 17.59
N LEU A 27 1.26 -4.51 18.30
CA LEU A 27 1.94 -3.52 19.16
C LEU A 27 2.61 -4.19 20.38
N LEU A 28 1.91 -5.11 21.04
CA LEU A 28 2.45 -5.85 22.19
C LEU A 28 3.64 -6.72 21.81
N ILE A 29 3.49 -7.53 20.74
CA ILE A 29 4.53 -8.43 20.25
C ILE A 29 5.67 -7.64 19.64
N GLY A 30 5.38 -6.54 18.92
CA GLY A 30 6.36 -5.65 18.33
C GLY A 30 7.34 -5.10 19.37
N ASN A 31 6.86 -4.71 20.54
CA ASN A 31 7.72 -4.23 21.64
C ASN A 31 8.64 -5.32 22.19
N ILE A 32 8.22 -6.59 22.14
CA ILE A 32 9.03 -7.73 22.59
C ILE A 32 10.06 -8.12 21.52
N LEU A 33 9.65 -8.20 20.26
CA LEU A 33 10.51 -8.56 19.12
C LEU A 33 11.58 -7.51 18.83
N SER A 34 11.27 -6.23 19.07
CA SER A 34 12.20 -5.12 18.86
C SER A 34 13.38 -5.09 19.85
N LYS A 35 13.45 -6.02 20.81
CA LYS A 35 14.62 -6.18 21.69
C LYS A 35 15.87 -6.63 20.93
N HIS A 36 15.72 -7.28 19.77
CA HIS A 36 16.82 -7.67 18.90
C HIS A 36 16.95 -6.69 17.73
N LYS A 37 18.12 -6.04 17.60
CA LYS A 37 18.41 -5.05 16.53
C LYS A 37 18.11 -5.58 15.12
N PHE A 38 18.41 -6.85 14.84
CA PHE A 38 18.13 -7.45 13.53
C PHE A 38 16.62 -7.50 13.22
N VAL A 39 15.81 -7.93 14.20
CA VAL A 39 14.37 -8.07 14.05
C VAL A 39 13.70 -6.70 13.96
N GLU A 40 14.17 -5.71 14.74
CA GLU A 40 13.69 -4.33 14.66
C GLU A 40 13.93 -3.73 13.26
N ASN A 41 15.13 -3.91 12.70
CA ASN A 41 15.46 -3.45 11.35
C ASN A 41 14.59 -4.13 10.28
N LEU A 42 14.32 -5.45 10.41
CA LEU A 42 13.42 -6.16 9.51
C LEU A 42 11.99 -5.61 9.59
N ILE A 43 11.44 -5.46 10.79
CA ILE A 43 10.08 -4.92 10.99
C ILE A 43 9.96 -3.51 10.41
N LYS A 44 10.96 -2.65 10.61
CA LYS A 44 11.00 -1.30 10.03
C LYS A 44 11.08 -1.29 8.50
N ALA A 45 11.68 -2.31 7.89
CA ALA A 45 11.78 -2.44 6.45
C ALA A 45 10.50 -2.98 5.79
N LEU A 46 9.69 -3.76 6.52
CA LEU A 46 8.48 -4.41 5.99
C LEU A 46 7.51 -3.46 5.27
N PRO A 47 7.14 -2.28 5.80
CA PRO A 47 6.15 -1.43 5.13
C PRO A 47 6.62 -1.01 3.74
N GLY A 48 7.88 -0.60 3.61
CA GLY A 48 8.45 -0.18 2.34
C GLY A 48 8.61 -1.34 1.35
N THR A 49 9.08 -2.50 1.82
CA THR A 49 9.26 -3.67 0.95
C THR A 49 7.95 -4.28 0.51
N LEU A 50 6.92 -4.30 1.35
CA LEU A 50 5.57 -4.74 0.98
C LEU A 50 4.97 -3.85 -0.10
N LEU A 51 5.06 -2.53 0.05
CA LEU A 51 4.62 -1.58 -0.98
C LEU A 51 5.36 -1.84 -2.29
N LEU A 52 6.67 -2.02 -2.24
CA LEU A 52 7.48 -2.33 -3.43
C LEU A 52 7.05 -3.64 -4.08
N SER A 53 6.78 -4.68 -3.28
CA SER A 53 6.34 -6.00 -3.74
C SER A 53 4.97 -5.97 -4.41
N PHE A 54 4.10 -5.00 -4.11
CA PHE A 54 2.83 -4.82 -4.81
C PHE A 54 2.96 -3.95 -6.06
N ILE A 55 3.78 -2.91 -5.98
CA ILE A 55 3.93 -1.92 -7.06
C ILE A 55 4.73 -2.52 -8.22
N VAL A 56 5.82 -3.24 -7.96
CA VAL A 56 6.68 -3.83 -8.99
C VAL A 56 5.92 -4.74 -9.97
N PRO A 57 5.15 -5.76 -9.52
CA PRO A 57 4.39 -6.60 -10.45
C PRO A 57 3.30 -5.82 -11.20
N SER A 58 2.72 -4.79 -10.57
CA SER A 58 1.74 -3.91 -11.23
C SER A 58 2.39 -3.15 -12.39
N ILE A 59 3.60 -2.60 -12.19
CA ILE A 59 4.38 -1.92 -13.24
C ILE A 59 4.75 -2.89 -14.37
N ILE A 60 5.21 -4.09 -14.02
CA ILE A 60 5.59 -5.11 -15.01
C ILE A 60 4.39 -5.51 -15.87
N SER A 61 3.20 -5.59 -15.28
CA SER A 61 1.96 -5.93 -15.99
C SER A 61 1.54 -4.86 -17.01
N GLU A 62 1.84 -3.57 -16.76
CA GLU A 62 1.61 -2.47 -17.70
C GLU A 62 2.72 -2.33 -18.77
N GLY A 63 3.91 -2.88 -18.52
CA GLY A 63 5.04 -2.86 -19.46
C GLY A 63 5.80 -1.53 -19.51
N ILE A 64 6.24 -1.12 -20.71
CA ILE A 64 7.05 0.09 -20.92
C ILE A 64 6.35 1.37 -20.41
N PRO A 65 5.04 1.58 -20.66
CA PRO A 65 4.31 2.74 -20.12
C PRO A 65 4.35 2.83 -18.60
N GLY A 66 4.20 1.69 -17.91
CA GLY A 66 4.25 1.61 -16.45
C GLY A 66 5.63 1.96 -15.89
N ALA A 67 6.70 1.52 -16.56
CA ALA A 67 8.07 1.82 -16.13
C ALA A 67 8.39 3.32 -16.24
N ILE A 68 7.98 3.95 -17.36
CA ILE A 68 8.18 5.38 -17.60
C ILE A 68 7.36 6.22 -16.62
N SER A 69 6.08 5.87 -16.42
CA SER A 69 5.21 6.59 -15.48
C SER A 69 5.70 6.48 -14.05
N ALA A 70 6.16 5.30 -13.61
CA ALA A 70 6.72 5.08 -12.27
C ALA A 70 7.99 5.90 -12.04
N LEU A 71 8.91 5.94 -13.02
CA LEU A 71 10.12 6.75 -12.95
C LEU A 71 9.79 8.24 -12.82
N ILE A 72 8.92 8.77 -13.69
CA ILE A 72 8.55 10.19 -13.68
C ILE A 72 7.82 10.53 -12.37
N THR A 73 6.90 9.69 -11.93
CA THR A 73 6.17 9.85 -10.65
C THR A 73 7.14 9.90 -9.47
N GLY A 74 8.13 9.01 -9.43
CA GLY A 74 9.15 9.00 -8.38
C GLY A 74 10.00 10.27 -8.36
N VAL A 75 10.41 10.77 -9.54
CA VAL A 75 11.17 12.02 -9.68
C VAL A 75 10.34 13.23 -9.22
N VAL A 76 9.06 13.30 -9.63
CA VAL A 76 8.15 14.37 -9.21
C VAL A 76 7.90 14.32 -7.71
N ALA A 77 7.64 13.14 -7.15
CA ALA A 77 7.43 12.97 -5.71
C ALA A 77 8.62 13.48 -4.91
N LYS A 78 9.84 13.16 -5.35
CA LYS A 78 11.09 13.62 -4.70
C LYS A 78 11.28 15.13 -4.82
N LYS A 79 10.95 15.74 -5.96
CA LYS A 79 11.18 17.17 -6.20
C LYS A 79 10.13 18.06 -5.53
N THR A 80 8.87 17.65 -5.57
CA THR A 80 7.74 18.48 -5.14
C THR A 80 7.38 18.27 -3.67
N ASN A 81 7.85 17.18 -3.03
CA ASN A 81 7.45 16.74 -1.68
C ASN A 81 5.93 16.63 -1.48
N ASN A 82 5.15 16.65 -2.57
CA ASN A 82 3.71 16.61 -2.58
C ASN A 82 3.24 15.38 -3.37
N VAL A 83 2.71 14.41 -2.63
CA VAL A 83 2.26 13.13 -3.17
C VAL A 83 1.09 13.32 -4.15
N LEU A 84 0.23 14.32 -3.95
CA LEU A 84 -0.92 14.57 -4.82
C LEU A 84 -0.47 14.96 -6.23
N ILE A 85 0.55 15.80 -6.35
CA ILE A 85 1.07 16.26 -7.63
C ILE A 85 1.74 15.09 -8.37
N ALA A 86 2.51 14.27 -7.66
CA ALA A 86 3.12 13.06 -8.22
C ALA A 86 2.06 12.09 -8.75
N LEU A 87 0.98 11.88 -7.99
CA LEU A 87 -0.13 11.01 -8.35
C LEU A 87 -0.83 11.49 -9.63
N ILE A 88 -1.16 12.78 -9.72
CA ILE A 88 -1.83 13.35 -10.89
C ILE A 88 -0.94 13.22 -12.14
N ILE A 89 0.35 13.54 -12.02
CA ILE A 89 1.29 13.48 -13.14
C ILE A 89 1.49 12.02 -13.60
N GLY A 90 1.70 11.09 -12.67
CA GLY A 90 1.83 9.67 -12.99
C GLY A 90 0.60 9.11 -13.71
N MET A 91 -0.58 9.44 -13.20
CA MET A 91 -1.84 9.02 -13.81
C MET A 91 -2.05 9.63 -15.19
N ALA A 92 -1.75 10.93 -15.36
CA ALA A 92 -1.84 11.59 -16.66
C ALA A 92 -0.94 10.93 -17.71
N ILE A 93 0.27 10.52 -17.34
CA ILE A 93 1.20 9.82 -18.24
C ILE A 93 0.64 8.45 -18.65
N ILE A 94 0.11 7.67 -17.71
CA ILE A 94 -0.50 6.36 -18.02
C ILE A 94 -1.70 6.54 -18.95
N ILE A 95 -2.57 7.51 -18.68
CA ILE A 95 -3.75 7.79 -19.51
C ILE A 95 -3.34 8.20 -20.93
N LEU A 96 -2.33 9.08 -21.05
CA LEU A 96 -1.80 9.50 -22.35
C LEU A 96 -1.23 8.31 -23.12
N PHE A 97 -0.39 7.50 -22.49
CA PHE A 97 0.19 6.31 -23.13
C PHE A 97 -0.87 5.30 -23.56
N ARG A 98 -1.93 5.11 -22.76
CA ARG A 98 -3.04 4.21 -23.09
C ARG A 98 -3.94 4.74 -24.21
N ASN A 99 -3.98 6.05 -24.42
CA ASN A 99 -4.79 6.66 -25.49
C ASN A 99 -3.99 6.87 -26.79
N LEU A 100 -2.66 6.85 -26.73
CA LEU A 100 -1.78 7.01 -27.89
C LEU A 100 -1.42 5.68 -28.57
N LEU A 101 -1.64 4.55 -27.89
CA LEU A 101 -1.24 3.19 -28.27
C LEU A 101 -2.48 2.28 -28.30
#